data_AF-A0A2Z6AWH1-F1
#
_entry.id   AF-A0A2Z6AWH1-F1
#
_cell.length_a   1.000
_cell.length_b   1.000
_cell.length_c   1.000
_cell.angle_alpha   90.00
_cell.angle_beta   90.00
_cell.angle_gamma   90.00
#
_symmetry.space_group_name_H-M   'P 1'
#
loop_
_entity.id
_entity.type
_entity.pdbx_description
1 polymer ?
#
loop_
_entity_poly.entity_id
_entity_poly.type
_entity_poly.pdbx_seq_one_letter_code
_entity_poly.pdbx_strand_id
1 'polypeptide(L)'
;MSLYPGLDRPRGPLYNKIWFGVFAAMVVLTLVGIYGATQYVDYVWRWNRVPQYFFYQEFVQIQAEIEGEVLSLDDQGKQTQVVVTGPDGEEAYLVPTDGLRVSEGDFIYSGDVLGASKQWKVGLFLKGLWMTLKVSFIAIFLGMAVGLLTGLARISDNPAFKWSAITYIELVRGSPLLVQLMVWYYVIGTLVNQVLANTGIPQVENFWYGVVGLAVFTGAYTAEIVRAGIQSINVGQMEAARSLGMSYAESMRKVIMPQALKRILPALAGQFISLIKDSSLLGVIAIRELTKITREVASASLMNYEMWLLCALLYLVLTFTLSVFVQSLERKAV
;
A
#
# COMPACT_ATOMS: atom_id res chain seq x y z
N MET A 1 -10.92 -0.74 32.58
CA MET A 1 -10.92 0.74 32.70
C MET A 1 -11.98 1.07 33.74
N SER A 2 -11.61 1.61 34.89
CA SER A 2 -12.55 1.74 36.02
C SER A 2 -13.72 2.63 35.62
N LEU A 3 -14.92 2.25 36.06
CA LEU A 3 -16.19 2.94 35.77
C LEU A 3 -16.27 4.36 36.38
N TYR A 4 -15.19 4.87 36.98
CA TYR A 4 -15.14 6.13 37.71
C TYR A 4 -13.78 6.84 37.54
N PRO A 5 -13.53 7.54 36.42
CA PRO A 5 -12.34 8.37 36.25
C PRO A 5 -12.44 9.58 37.18
N GLY A 6 -11.81 9.52 38.36
CA GLY A 6 -11.79 10.60 39.34
C GLY A 6 -11.93 10.19 40.81
N LEU A 7 -12.27 8.93 41.09
CA LEU A 7 -12.37 8.38 42.47
C LEU A 7 -11.08 7.69 42.94
N ASP A 8 -10.13 7.44 42.03
CA ASP A 8 -8.80 6.97 42.40
C ASP A 8 -8.01 8.14 43.01
N ARG A 9 -7.50 7.96 44.23
CA ARG A 9 -6.63 8.96 44.88
C ARG A 9 -5.54 9.41 43.89
N PRO A 10 -5.25 10.72 43.78
CA PRO A 10 -4.21 11.20 42.87
C PRO A 10 -2.91 10.46 43.19
N ARG A 11 -2.44 9.67 42.22
CA ARG A 11 -1.17 8.95 42.32
C ARG A 11 -0.09 10.00 42.47
N GLY A 12 0.67 9.94 43.57
CA GLY A 12 1.70 10.95 43.86
C GLY A 12 2.73 11.06 42.72
N PRO A 13 3.44 12.20 42.58
CA PRO A 13 4.41 12.41 41.51
C PRO A 13 5.52 11.36 41.46
N LEU A 14 5.80 10.72 42.60
CA LEU A 14 6.74 9.60 42.72
C LEU A 14 6.26 8.33 41.99
N TYR A 15 4.95 8.05 41.98
CA TYR A 15 4.38 6.89 41.31
C TYR A 15 4.68 6.93 39.81
N ASN A 16 4.39 8.05 39.14
CA ASN A 16 4.62 8.19 37.70
C ASN A 16 6.11 8.08 37.36
N LYS A 17 6.99 8.66 38.18
CA LYS A 17 8.45 8.55 38.00
C LYS A 17 8.96 7.12 38.17
N ILE A 18 8.47 6.38 39.17
CA ILE A 18 8.82 4.96 39.38
C ILE A 18 8.40 4.14 38.15
N TRP A 19 7.15 4.26 37.70
CA TRP A 19 6.67 3.46 36.57
C TRP A 19 7.30 3.87 35.24
N PHE A 20 7.64 5.14 35.06
CA PHE A 20 8.47 5.58 33.93
C PHE A 20 9.87 4.95 33.99
N GLY A 21 10.47 4.88 35.18
CA GLY A 21 11.75 4.19 35.39
C GLY A 21 11.68 2.69 35.08
N VAL A 22 10.62 2.01 35.52
CA VAL A 22 10.36 0.59 35.19
C VAL A 22 10.20 0.41 33.68
N PHE A 23 9.42 1.28 33.02
CA PHE A 23 9.28 1.27 31.56
C PHE A 23 10.62 1.45 30.84
N ALA A 24 11.39 2.48 31.21
CA ALA A 24 12.71 2.74 30.63
C ALA A 24 13.66 1.55 30.84
N ALA A 25 13.66 0.95 32.04
CA ALA A 25 14.45 -0.24 32.35
C ALA A 25 14.03 -1.43 31.48
N MET A 26 12.73 -1.67 31.27
CA MET A 26 12.24 -2.73 30.38
C MET A 26 12.66 -2.49 28.93
N VAL A 27 12.59 -1.26 28.43
CA VAL A 27 13.05 -0.92 27.07
C VAL A 27 14.55 -1.19 26.94
N VAL A 28 15.35 -0.72 27.89
CA VAL A 28 16.81 -0.95 27.89
C VAL A 28 17.14 -2.44 27.98
N LEU A 29 16.49 -3.19 28.88
CA LEU A 29 16.66 -4.64 28.99
C LEU A 29 16.32 -5.36 27.68
N THR A 30 15.25 -4.93 27.00
CA THR A 30 14.87 -5.49 25.70
C THR A 30 15.93 -5.19 24.64
N LEU A 31 16.40 -3.95 24.55
CA LEU A 31 17.43 -3.55 23.58
C LEU A 31 18.77 -4.27 23.83
N VAL A 32 19.19 -4.38 25.09
CA VAL A 32 20.40 -5.12 25.49
C VAL A 32 20.23 -6.61 25.21
N GLY A 33 19.05 -7.19 25.48
CA GLY A 33 18.75 -8.58 25.15
C GLY A 33 18.81 -8.86 23.66
N ILE A 34 18.25 -7.97 22.82
CA ILE A 34 18.34 -8.05 21.37
C ILE A 34 19.79 -7.92 20.92
N TYR A 35 20.53 -6.92 21.40
CA TYR A 35 21.94 -6.74 21.06
C TYR A 35 22.77 -7.96 21.45
N GLY A 36 22.60 -8.47 22.67
CA GLY A 36 23.25 -9.70 23.13
C GLY A 36 22.94 -10.87 22.20
N ALA A 37 21.67 -11.08 21.84
CA ALA A 37 21.27 -12.11 20.89
C ALA A 37 21.96 -11.93 19.52
N THR A 38 22.12 -10.69 19.03
CA THR A 38 22.82 -10.46 17.75
C THR A 38 24.29 -10.83 17.78
N GLN A 39 24.96 -10.81 18.94
CA GLN A 39 26.37 -11.23 19.06
C GLN A 39 26.55 -12.75 18.93
N TYR A 40 25.49 -13.53 19.17
CA TYR A 40 25.51 -14.98 19.00
C TYR A 40 25.16 -15.43 17.56
N VAL A 41 24.75 -14.49 16.71
CA VAL A 41 24.45 -14.79 15.31
C VAL A 41 25.70 -14.49 14.49
N ASP A 42 26.29 -15.53 13.91
CA ASP A 42 27.40 -15.39 12.95
C ASP A 42 26.85 -14.79 11.63
N TYR A 43 26.78 -13.46 11.59
CA TYR A 43 26.22 -12.71 10.48
C TYR A 43 26.97 -11.40 10.23
N VAL A 44 27.39 -11.20 8.98
CA VAL A 44 28.03 -9.95 8.54
C VAL A 44 26.97 -9.02 7.98
N TRP A 45 26.68 -7.96 8.74
CA TRP A 45 25.74 -6.91 8.35
C TRP A 45 26.26 -6.08 7.17
N ARG A 46 25.40 -5.83 6.18
CA ARG A 46 25.71 -5.15 4.91
C ARG A 46 24.80 -3.94 4.67
N TRP A 47 24.57 -3.12 5.70
CA TRP A 47 23.75 -1.90 5.62
C TRP A 47 24.18 -0.94 4.50
N ASN A 48 25.46 -0.91 4.15
CA ASN A 48 26.01 -0.13 3.04
C ASN A 48 25.40 -0.47 1.67
N ARG A 49 24.82 -1.67 1.51
CA ARG A 49 24.14 -2.10 0.28
C ARG A 49 22.66 -1.73 0.24
N VAL A 50 22.07 -1.25 1.33
CA VAL A 50 20.64 -0.92 1.36
C VAL A 50 20.26 0.28 0.46
N PRO A 51 21.03 1.39 0.43
CA PRO A 51 20.63 2.59 -0.33
C PRO A 51 20.38 2.35 -1.83
N GLN A 52 21.09 1.41 -2.44
CA GLN A 52 20.93 1.09 -3.87
C GLN A 52 19.52 0.61 -4.24
N TYR A 53 18.76 0.08 -3.26
CA TYR A 53 17.39 -0.40 -3.48
C TYR A 53 16.34 0.73 -3.40
N PHE A 54 16.74 1.96 -3.06
CA PHE A 54 15.92 3.16 -3.16
C PHE A 54 16.22 3.94 -4.43
N PHE A 55 17.50 4.12 -4.74
CA PHE A 55 17.95 4.80 -5.96
C PHE A 55 19.24 4.14 -6.44
N TYR A 56 19.34 3.88 -7.74
CA TYR A 56 20.55 3.37 -8.36
C TYR A 56 20.82 4.09 -9.67
N GLN A 57 22.09 4.11 -10.07
CA GLN A 57 22.50 4.61 -11.38
C GLN A 57 22.63 3.42 -12.33
N GLU A 58 21.94 3.48 -13.46
CA GLU A 58 22.07 2.50 -14.53
C GLU A 58 22.75 3.17 -15.72
N PHE A 59 23.64 2.42 -16.38
CA PHE A 59 24.22 2.85 -17.65
C PHE A 59 23.24 2.50 -18.76
N VAL A 60 22.50 3.49 -19.24
CA VAL A 60 21.66 3.32 -20.42
C VAL A 60 22.55 3.51 -21.64
N GLN A 61 22.78 2.40 -22.35
CA GLN A 61 23.52 2.37 -23.60
C GLN A 61 22.59 2.73 -24.75
N ILE A 62 23.03 3.64 -25.60
CA ILE A 62 22.38 3.96 -26.87
C ILE A 62 23.12 3.17 -27.93
N GLN A 63 22.40 2.29 -28.61
CA GLN A 63 22.95 1.40 -29.63
C GLN A 63 22.52 1.88 -31.01
N ALA A 64 23.37 1.66 -32.01
CA ALA A 64 23.03 1.91 -33.40
C ALA A 64 21.98 0.90 -33.87
N GLU A 65 20.93 1.37 -34.53
CA GLU A 65 19.90 0.52 -35.14
C GLU A 65 20.32 0.09 -36.56
N ILE A 66 21.07 0.95 -37.26
CA ILE A 66 21.61 0.69 -38.61
C ILE A 66 23.12 0.48 -38.61
N GLU A 67 23.62 -0.20 -39.65
CA GLU A 67 25.05 -0.27 -39.97
C GLU A 67 25.42 0.88 -40.93
N GLY A 68 26.59 1.49 -40.73
CA GLY A 68 27.00 2.65 -41.52
C GLY A 68 28.21 3.38 -40.97
N GLU A 69 28.56 4.50 -41.60
CA GLU A 69 29.64 5.39 -41.17
C GLU A 69 29.06 6.59 -40.41
N VAL A 70 29.74 7.03 -39.35
CA VAL A 70 29.35 8.24 -38.60
C VAL A 70 29.69 9.46 -39.46
N LEU A 71 28.65 10.08 -40.04
CA LEU A 71 28.75 11.20 -40.96
C LEU A 71 29.09 12.52 -40.25
N SER A 72 28.44 12.77 -39.12
CA SER A 72 28.66 14.00 -38.34
C SER A 72 28.26 13.85 -36.88
N LEU A 73 28.94 14.62 -36.04
CA LEU A 73 28.66 14.78 -34.62
C LEU A 73 28.27 16.24 -34.34
N ASP A 74 26.97 16.53 -34.24
CA ASP A 74 26.50 17.88 -33.88
C ASP A 74 26.34 18.01 -32.36
N ASP A 75 27.19 18.81 -31.72
CA ASP A 75 27.14 19.01 -30.27
C ASP A 75 26.10 20.05 -29.89
N GLN A 76 25.01 19.58 -29.27
CA GLN A 76 23.94 20.41 -28.71
C GLN A 76 24.10 20.58 -27.19
N GLY A 77 25.35 20.63 -26.72
CA GLY A 77 25.76 21.01 -25.38
C GLY A 77 25.77 19.87 -24.38
N LYS A 78 24.60 19.31 -24.05
CA LYS A 78 24.50 18.12 -23.15
C LYS A 78 24.27 16.82 -23.91
N GLN A 79 23.95 16.92 -25.19
CA GLN A 79 23.70 15.81 -26.09
C GLN A 79 24.39 16.11 -27.41
N THR A 80 25.06 15.12 -27.97
CA THR A 80 25.62 15.09 -29.30
C THR A 80 24.69 14.29 -30.20
N GLN A 81 24.25 14.87 -31.30
CA GLN A 81 23.52 14.17 -32.34
C GLN A 81 24.52 13.44 -33.23
N VAL A 82 24.46 12.11 -33.20
CA VAL A 82 25.29 11.22 -34.03
C VAL A 82 24.49 10.86 -35.27
N VAL A 83 24.88 11.38 -36.43
CA VAL A 83 24.26 11.03 -37.72
C VAL A 83 25.04 9.88 -38.34
N VAL A 84 24.37 8.77 -38.59
CA VAL A 84 24.94 7.56 -39.18
C VAL A 84 24.36 7.42 -40.58
N THR A 85 25.22 7.28 -41.58
CA THR A 85 24.80 7.04 -42.96
C THR A 85 24.96 5.56 -43.31
N GLY A 86 23.85 4.90 -43.61
CA GLY A 86 23.80 3.48 -43.97
C GLY A 86 23.26 3.24 -45.40
N PRO A 87 23.16 1.96 -45.82
CA PRO A 87 22.65 1.59 -47.15
C PRO A 87 21.20 2.02 -47.41
N ASP A 88 20.38 2.07 -46.34
CA ASP A 88 18.94 2.35 -46.39
C ASP A 88 18.58 3.82 -46.05
N GLY A 89 19.58 4.66 -45.76
CA GLY A 89 19.40 6.08 -45.44
C GLY A 89 20.26 6.58 -44.28
N GLU A 90 20.02 7.83 -43.87
CA GLU A 90 20.64 8.44 -42.69
C GLU A 90 19.72 8.32 -41.47
N GLU A 91 20.30 7.98 -40.33
CA GLU A 91 19.60 7.96 -39.04
C GLU A 91 20.37 8.76 -37.99
N ALA A 92 19.65 9.50 -37.15
CA ALA A 92 20.25 10.37 -36.15
C ALA A 92 19.93 9.90 -34.73
N TYR A 93 20.98 9.70 -33.94
CA TYR A 93 20.89 9.26 -32.54
C TYR A 93 21.29 10.38 -31.60
N LEU A 94 20.47 10.68 -30.59
CA LEU A 94 20.80 11.67 -29.56
C LEU A 94 21.57 11.01 -28.41
N VAL A 95 22.88 11.20 -28.39
CA VAL A 95 23.79 10.59 -27.42
C VAL A 95 24.29 11.64 -26.42
N PRO A 96 24.36 11.36 -25.10
CA PRO A 96 24.93 12.31 -24.15
C PRO A 96 26.40 12.59 -24.46
N THR A 97 26.78 13.88 -24.54
CA THR A 97 28.15 14.32 -24.90
C THR A 97 29.22 13.71 -23.98
N ASP A 98 28.97 13.66 -22.66
CA ASP A 98 29.87 13.07 -21.66
C ASP A 98 30.05 11.54 -21.77
N GLY A 99 29.19 10.88 -22.55
CA GLY A 99 29.11 9.43 -22.67
C GLY A 99 29.34 8.92 -24.09
N LEU A 100 29.72 9.79 -25.02
CA LEU A 100 29.96 9.48 -26.43
C LEU A 100 31.15 8.52 -26.57
N ARG A 101 31.01 7.51 -27.43
CA ARG A 101 32.03 6.46 -27.65
C ARG A 101 32.49 6.33 -29.10
N VAL A 102 31.93 7.13 -29.99
CA VAL A 102 32.17 7.09 -31.44
C VAL A 102 32.69 8.45 -31.91
N SER A 103 33.50 8.43 -32.96
CA SER A 103 34.08 9.60 -33.63
C SER A 103 33.56 9.72 -35.06
N GLU A 104 33.65 10.91 -35.66
CA GLU A 104 33.35 11.08 -37.09
C GLU A 104 34.25 10.19 -37.94
N GLY A 105 33.66 9.50 -38.93
CA GLY A 105 34.34 8.54 -39.78
C GLY A 105 34.48 7.12 -39.19
N ASP A 106 33.98 6.87 -37.98
CA ASP A 106 33.91 5.50 -37.45
C ASP A 106 32.84 4.70 -38.20
N PHE A 107 33.19 3.48 -38.61
CA PHE A 107 32.23 2.52 -39.14
C PHE A 107 31.64 1.69 -38.00
N ILE A 108 30.32 1.65 -37.90
CA ILE A 108 29.58 1.01 -36.81
C ILE A 108 28.57 0.01 -37.35
N TYR A 109 28.33 -1.05 -36.58
CA TYR A 109 27.36 -2.08 -36.89
C TYR A 109 26.08 -1.91 -36.05
N SER A 110 24.98 -2.48 -36.54
CA SER A 110 23.74 -2.56 -35.75
C SER A 110 23.99 -3.27 -34.42
N GLY A 111 23.63 -2.62 -33.31
CA GLY A 111 23.88 -3.05 -31.94
C GLY A 111 25.12 -2.42 -31.28
N ASP A 112 25.98 -1.72 -32.02
CA ASP A 112 27.16 -1.05 -31.45
C ASP A 112 26.76 0.12 -30.54
N VAL A 113 27.49 0.27 -29.43
CA VAL A 113 27.17 1.29 -28.42
C VAL A 113 27.74 2.65 -28.83
N LEU A 114 26.86 3.53 -29.29
CA LEU A 114 27.17 4.92 -29.66
C LEU A 114 27.55 5.79 -28.44
N GLY A 115 26.94 5.50 -27.30
CA GLY A 115 27.33 6.10 -26.02
C GLY A 115 26.50 5.61 -24.84
N ALA A 116 26.86 6.04 -23.64
CA ALA A 116 26.20 5.62 -22.42
C ALA A 116 25.93 6.80 -21.47
N SER A 117 24.68 6.97 -21.02
CA SER A 117 24.37 7.88 -19.90
C SER A 117 24.21 7.13 -18.59
N LYS A 118 24.71 7.72 -17.52
CA LYS A 118 24.27 7.37 -16.16
C LYS A 118 22.93 8.03 -15.90
N GLN A 119 21.88 7.23 -15.77
CA GLN A 119 20.55 7.71 -15.40
C GLN A 119 20.18 7.22 -14.00
N TRP A 120 19.66 8.13 -13.18
CA TRP A 120 19.07 7.77 -11.89
C TRP A 120 17.75 7.05 -12.10
N LYS A 121 17.61 5.85 -11.55
CA LYS A 121 16.37 5.10 -11.56
C LYS A 121 15.86 4.83 -10.15
N VAL A 122 14.53 4.78 -10.05
CA VAL A 122 13.80 4.46 -8.82
C VAL A 122 14.01 2.98 -8.49
N GLY A 123 14.50 2.73 -7.28
CA GLY A 123 14.78 1.41 -6.75
C GLY A 123 13.53 0.62 -6.37
N LEU A 124 13.73 -0.66 -6.08
CA LEU A 124 12.66 -1.63 -5.84
C LEU A 124 11.79 -1.27 -4.62
N PHE A 125 12.35 -0.77 -3.52
CA PHE A 125 11.56 -0.47 -2.32
C PHE A 125 10.56 0.67 -2.55
N LEU A 126 10.93 1.68 -3.33
CA LEU A 126 10.02 2.76 -3.69
C LEU A 126 8.89 2.28 -4.61
N LYS A 127 9.18 1.37 -5.54
CA LYS A 127 8.14 0.71 -6.37
C LYS A 127 7.19 -0.12 -5.51
N GLY A 128 7.72 -0.84 -4.52
CA GLY A 128 6.93 -1.64 -3.57
C GLY A 128 6.03 -0.78 -2.69
N LEU A 129 6.57 0.30 -2.13
CA LEU A 129 5.82 1.29 -1.36
C LEU A 129 4.69 1.91 -2.17
N TRP A 130 4.99 2.31 -3.41
CA TRP A 130 3.97 2.83 -4.32
C TRP A 130 2.89 1.80 -4.61
N MET A 131 3.27 0.54 -4.86
CA MET A 131 2.31 -0.52 -5.11
C MET A 131 1.42 -0.78 -3.89
N THR A 132 2.00 -0.87 -2.68
CA THR A 132 1.29 -0.97 -1.40
C THR A 132 0.27 0.16 -1.23
N LEU A 133 0.68 1.41 -1.47
CA LEU A 133 -0.23 2.55 -1.40
C LEU A 133 -1.33 2.47 -2.47
N LYS A 134 -0.98 2.15 -3.71
CA LYS A 134 -1.91 2.06 -4.85
C LYS A 134 -3.01 1.01 -4.58
N VAL A 135 -2.64 -0.21 -4.19
CA VAL A 135 -3.61 -1.28 -3.94
C VAL A 135 -4.50 -0.96 -2.75
N SER A 136 -3.93 -0.48 -1.64
CA SER A 136 -4.70 -0.14 -0.44
C SER A 136 -5.64 1.04 -0.68
N PHE A 137 -5.20 2.05 -1.43
CA PHE A 137 -6.02 3.20 -1.77
C PHE A 137 -7.23 2.77 -2.61
N ILE A 138 -7.04 2.03 -3.69
CA ILE A 138 -8.17 1.58 -4.52
C ILE A 138 -9.10 0.65 -3.72
N ALA A 139 -8.52 -0.27 -2.95
CA ALA A 139 -9.29 -1.22 -2.15
C ALA A 139 -10.13 -0.54 -1.05
N ILE A 140 -9.67 0.54 -0.41
CA ILE A 140 -10.48 1.24 0.59
C ILE A 140 -11.69 1.94 -0.04
N PHE A 141 -11.56 2.56 -1.22
CA PHE A 141 -12.70 3.20 -1.89
C PHE A 141 -13.76 2.18 -2.30
N LEU A 142 -13.33 1.07 -2.91
CA LEU A 142 -14.23 -0.02 -3.26
C LEU A 142 -14.83 -0.66 -2.00
N GLY A 143 -14.03 -0.87 -0.97
CA GLY A 143 -14.48 -1.40 0.32
C GLY A 143 -15.50 -0.50 1.01
N MET A 144 -15.33 0.83 0.95
CA MET A 144 -16.33 1.77 1.46
C MET A 144 -17.65 1.68 0.69
N ALA A 145 -17.59 1.57 -0.64
CA ALA A 145 -18.78 1.39 -1.46
C ALA A 145 -19.51 0.08 -1.11
N VAL A 146 -18.78 -1.05 -1.05
CA VAL A 146 -19.32 -2.35 -0.66
C VAL A 146 -19.89 -2.27 0.76
N GLY A 147 -19.16 -1.72 1.71
CA GLY A 147 -19.59 -1.62 3.11
C GLY A 147 -20.83 -0.75 3.31
N LEU A 148 -20.96 0.35 2.55
CA LEU A 148 -22.16 1.17 2.57
C LEU A 148 -23.36 0.40 2.01
N LEU A 149 -23.22 -0.24 0.85
CA LEU A 149 -24.29 -1.03 0.23
C LEU A 149 -24.73 -2.19 1.12
N THR A 150 -23.78 -2.94 1.69
CA THR A 150 -24.05 -4.02 2.62
C THR A 150 -24.69 -3.51 3.92
N GLY A 151 -24.21 -2.39 4.45
CA GLY A 151 -24.77 -1.77 5.65
C GLY A 151 -26.25 -1.39 5.46
N LEU A 152 -26.59 -0.81 4.30
CA LEU A 152 -27.97 -0.50 3.92
C LEU A 152 -28.80 -1.77 3.69
N ALA A 153 -28.25 -2.78 3.02
CA ALA A 153 -28.94 -4.06 2.79
C ALA A 153 -29.30 -4.77 4.11
N ARG A 154 -28.43 -4.67 5.13
CA ARG A 154 -28.65 -5.27 6.45
C ARG A 154 -29.80 -4.66 7.24
N ILE A 155 -30.04 -3.36 7.09
CA ILE A 155 -31.14 -2.66 7.76
C ILE A 155 -32.45 -2.73 6.98
N SER A 156 -32.45 -3.34 5.79
CA SER A 156 -33.64 -3.52 4.96
C SER A 156 -34.65 -4.45 5.65
N ASP A 157 -35.94 -4.14 5.47
CA ASP A 157 -37.03 -5.02 5.89
C ASP A 157 -37.14 -6.26 5.00
N ASN A 158 -36.56 -6.22 3.78
CA ASN A 158 -36.55 -7.37 2.88
C ASN A 158 -35.62 -8.46 3.44
N PRO A 159 -36.15 -9.66 3.76
CA PRO A 159 -35.36 -10.73 4.36
C PRO A 159 -34.21 -11.18 3.46
N ALA A 160 -34.37 -11.17 2.14
CA ALA A 160 -33.30 -11.58 1.23
C ALA A 160 -32.07 -10.68 1.35
N PHE A 161 -32.24 -9.35 1.25
CA PHE A 161 -31.12 -8.41 1.39
C PHE A 161 -30.50 -8.44 2.78
N LYS A 162 -31.33 -8.55 3.82
CA LYS A 162 -30.86 -8.61 5.19
C LYS A 162 -30.02 -9.85 5.45
N TRP A 163 -30.51 -11.04 5.08
CA TRP A 163 -29.79 -12.29 5.29
C TRP A 163 -28.55 -12.40 4.41
N SER A 164 -28.60 -11.96 3.15
CA SER A 164 -27.41 -11.92 2.29
C SER A 164 -26.32 -11.03 2.88
N ALA A 165 -26.68 -9.84 3.39
CA ALA A 165 -25.72 -8.94 4.03
C ALA A 165 -25.12 -9.52 5.31
N ILE A 166 -25.94 -10.14 6.17
CA ILE A 166 -25.48 -10.80 7.39
C ILE A 166 -24.51 -11.94 7.03
N THR A 167 -24.90 -12.83 6.12
CA THR A 167 -24.06 -13.97 5.71
C THR A 167 -22.71 -13.51 5.15
N TYR A 168 -22.70 -12.50 4.26
CA TYR A 168 -21.46 -11.94 3.74
C TYR A 168 -20.56 -11.39 4.85
N ILE A 169 -21.11 -10.59 5.78
CA ILE A 169 -20.34 -9.98 6.87
C ILE A 169 -19.75 -11.09 7.76
N GLU A 170 -20.55 -12.06 8.18
CA GLU A 170 -20.12 -13.13 9.09
C GLU A 170 -19.09 -14.05 8.43
N LEU A 171 -19.27 -14.44 7.16
CA LEU A 171 -18.29 -15.27 6.44
C LEU A 171 -16.95 -14.56 6.26
N VAL A 172 -16.98 -13.29 5.88
CA VAL A 172 -15.76 -12.52 5.60
C VAL A 172 -15.02 -12.17 6.88
N ARG A 173 -15.72 -11.77 7.94
CA ARG A 173 -15.08 -11.43 9.22
C ARG A 173 -14.68 -12.69 10.01
N GLY A 174 -15.39 -13.79 9.79
CA GLY A 174 -15.13 -15.09 10.44
C GLY A 174 -14.02 -15.92 9.79
N SER A 175 -13.49 -15.51 8.63
CA SER A 175 -12.43 -16.25 7.93
C SER A 175 -11.13 -15.46 7.78
N PRO A 176 -9.96 -16.13 7.71
CA PRO A 176 -8.68 -15.45 7.55
C PRO A 176 -8.55 -14.76 6.19
N LEU A 177 -8.08 -13.51 6.18
CA LEU A 177 -7.86 -12.74 4.96
C LEU A 177 -6.93 -13.44 3.97
N LEU A 178 -5.85 -14.06 4.44
CA LEU A 178 -4.92 -14.79 3.58
C LEU A 178 -5.64 -15.88 2.76
N VAL A 179 -6.54 -16.64 3.40
CA VAL A 179 -7.32 -17.69 2.73
C VAL A 179 -8.28 -17.07 1.71
N GLN A 180 -8.93 -15.95 2.06
CA GLN A 180 -9.81 -15.25 1.12
C GLN A 180 -9.04 -14.78 -0.13
N LEU A 181 -7.84 -14.20 0.04
CA LEU A 181 -7.00 -13.78 -1.09
C LEU A 181 -6.57 -14.96 -1.96
N MET A 182 -6.30 -16.13 -1.36
CA MET A 182 -6.02 -17.36 -2.10
C MET A 182 -7.24 -17.83 -2.90
N VAL A 183 -8.44 -17.76 -2.32
CA VAL A 183 -9.70 -18.08 -3.04
C VAL A 183 -9.92 -17.10 -4.20
N TRP A 184 -9.74 -15.81 -3.97
CA TRP A 184 -9.85 -14.78 -5.02
C TRP A 184 -8.92 -15.05 -6.19
N TYR A 185 -7.69 -15.47 -5.90
CA TYR A 185 -6.70 -15.73 -6.93
C TYR A 185 -6.89 -17.09 -7.62
N TYR A 186 -6.86 -18.18 -6.86
CA TYR A 186 -6.82 -19.53 -7.42
C TYR A 186 -8.18 -20.05 -7.87
N VAL A 187 -9.27 -19.67 -7.19
CA VAL A 187 -10.61 -20.17 -7.51
C VAL A 187 -11.32 -19.18 -8.42
N ILE A 188 -11.53 -17.96 -7.93
CA ILE A 188 -12.29 -16.94 -8.68
C ILE A 188 -11.51 -16.49 -9.91
N GLY A 189 -10.22 -16.17 -9.76
CA GLY A 189 -9.39 -15.71 -10.86
C GLY A 189 -9.26 -16.72 -12.00
N THR A 190 -9.02 -17.99 -11.66
CA THR A 190 -8.98 -19.08 -12.65
C THR A 190 -10.33 -19.23 -13.36
N LEU A 191 -11.43 -19.29 -12.61
CA LEU A 191 -12.77 -19.47 -13.19
C LEU A 191 -13.14 -18.30 -14.13
N VAL A 192 -12.95 -17.06 -13.66
CA VAL A 192 -13.28 -15.86 -14.43
C VAL A 192 -12.42 -15.80 -15.69
N ASN A 193 -11.09 -15.95 -15.58
CA ASN A 193 -10.21 -15.88 -16.74
C ASN A 193 -10.45 -17.03 -17.74
N GLN A 194 -10.90 -18.21 -17.29
CA GLN A 194 -11.34 -19.28 -18.20
C GLN A 194 -12.61 -18.92 -18.97
N VAL A 195 -13.62 -18.35 -18.30
CA VAL A 195 -14.85 -17.91 -18.95
C VAL A 195 -14.56 -16.77 -19.94
N LEU A 196 -13.70 -15.82 -19.57
CA LEU A 196 -13.28 -14.72 -20.45
C LEU A 196 -12.53 -15.24 -21.68
N ALA A 197 -11.62 -16.20 -21.50
CA ALA A 197 -10.90 -16.82 -22.62
C ALA A 197 -11.86 -17.51 -23.60
N ASN A 198 -12.88 -18.22 -23.10
CA ASN A 198 -13.90 -18.88 -23.94
C ASN A 198 -14.79 -17.89 -24.70
N THR A 199 -14.86 -16.63 -24.27
CA THR A 199 -15.63 -15.57 -24.91
C THR A 199 -14.76 -14.63 -25.76
N GLY A 200 -13.46 -14.91 -25.88
CA GLY A 200 -12.50 -14.10 -26.63
C GLY A 200 -12.10 -12.80 -25.92
N ILE A 201 -12.43 -12.64 -24.63
CA ILE A 201 -12.09 -11.45 -23.84
C ILE A 201 -10.72 -11.65 -23.17
N PRO A 202 -9.84 -10.63 -23.15
CA PRO A 202 -8.54 -10.72 -22.47
C PRO A 202 -8.66 -11.06 -20.98
N GLN A 203 -7.65 -11.76 -20.46
CA GLN A 203 -7.58 -12.12 -19.05
C GLN A 203 -7.44 -10.89 -18.16
N VAL A 204 -8.04 -10.96 -16.98
CA VAL A 204 -7.88 -9.95 -15.93
C VAL A 204 -6.58 -10.21 -15.17
N GLU A 205 -5.83 -9.14 -14.92
CA GLU A 205 -4.58 -9.18 -14.18
C GLU A 205 -4.77 -9.52 -12.70
N ASN A 206 -3.79 -10.21 -12.10
CA ASN A 206 -3.73 -10.57 -10.67
C ASN A 206 -3.96 -9.38 -9.73
N PHE A 207 -3.51 -8.20 -10.17
CA PHE A 207 -3.70 -6.94 -9.46
C PHE A 207 -5.16 -6.71 -9.06
N TRP A 208 -6.11 -6.92 -9.97
CA TRP A 208 -7.53 -6.66 -9.72
C TRP A 208 -8.15 -7.68 -8.77
N TYR A 209 -7.77 -8.95 -8.87
CA TYR A 209 -8.22 -9.97 -7.91
C TYR A 209 -7.74 -9.67 -6.48
N GLY A 210 -6.52 -9.18 -6.34
CA GLY A 210 -5.99 -8.70 -5.05
C GLY A 210 -6.75 -7.48 -4.52
N VAL A 211 -6.98 -6.48 -5.36
CA VAL A 211 -7.72 -5.25 -5.00
C VAL A 211 -9.16 -5.56 -4.61
N VAL A 212 -9.87 -6.36 -5.39
CA VAL A 212 -11.25 -6.76 -5.10
C VAL A 212 -11.31 -7.63 -3.85
N GLY A 213 -10.38 -8.56 -3.66
CA GLY A 213 -10.33 -9.36 -2.45
C GLY A 213 -10.14 -8.52 -1.19
N LEU A 214 -9.22 -7.56 -1.22
CA LEU A 214 -9.05 -6.58 -0.13
C LEU A 214 -10.27 -5.67 0.06
N ALA A 215 -10.92 -5.24 -1.02
CA ALA A 215 -12.12 -4.41 -0.96
C ALA A 215 -13.30 -5.15 -0.34
N VAL A 216 -13.52 -6.40 -0.73
CA VAL A 216 -14.56 -7.27 -0.19
C VAL A 216 -14.30 -7.56 1.28
N PHE A 217 -13.05 -7.81 1.68
CA PHE A 217 -12.69 -7.93 3.09
C PHE A 217 -12.98 -6.64 3.87
N THR A 218 -12.46 -5.52 3.39
CA THR A 218 -12.60 -4.20 4.02
C THR A 218 -14.06 -3.75 4.07
N GLY A 219 -14.87 -4.11 3.08
CA GLY A 219 -16.29 -3.77 3.02
C GLY A 219 -17.09 -4.39 4.17
N ALA A 220 -16.77 -5.62 4.59
CA ALA A 220 -17.47 -6.26 5.70
C ALA A 220 -17.19 -5.55 7.03
N TYR A 221 -15.93 -5.14 7.24
CA TYR A 221 -15.55 -4.34 8.42
C TYR A 221 -16.15 -2.93 8.34
N THR A 222 -16.16 -2.32 7.15
CA THR A 222 -16.73 -0.99 6.94
C THR A 222 -18.24 -0.98 7.22
N ALA A 223 -18.98 -2.00 6.79
CA ALA A 223 -20.41 -2.15 7.09
C ALA A 223 -20.67 -2.18 8.60
N GLU A 224 -19.82 -2.89 9.36
CA GLU A 224 -19.91 -2.95 10.82
C GLU A 224 -19.54 -1.64 11.49
N ILE A 225 -18.51 -0.95 11.00
CA ILE A 225 -18.13 0.38 11.49
C ILE A 225 -19.29 1.36 11.30
N VAL A 226 -19.92 1.38 10.11
CA VAL A 226 -21.08 2.25 9.84
C VAL A 226 -22.24 1.90 10.77
N ARG A 227 -22.57 0.61 10.92
CA ARG A 227 -23.65 0.15 11.81
C ARG A 227 -23.39 0.53 13.27
N ALA A 228 -22.18 0.26 13.78
CA ALA A 228 -21.78 0.59 15.14
C ALA A 228 -21.78 2.11 15.37
N GLY A 229 -21.35 2.89 14.38
CA GLY A 229 -21.41 4.35 14.41
C GLY A 229 -22.83 4.87 14.56
N ILE A 230 -23.79 4.35 13.79
CA ILE A 230 -25.21 4.72 13.89
C ILE A 230 -25.79 4.29 15.24
N GLN A 231 -25.56 3.05 15.67
CA GLN A 231 -26.09 2.52 16.94
C GLN A 231 -25.50 3.20 18.17
N SER A 232 -24.33 3.82 18.06
CA SER A 232 -23.74 4.54 19.18
C SER A 232 -24.53 5.81 19.55
N ILE A 233 -25.35 6.36 18.64
CA ILE A 233 -26.14 7.56 18.88
C ILE A 233 -27.24 7.23 19.90
N ASN A 234 -27.42 8.11 20.89
CA ASN A 234 -28.42 7.91 21.94
C ASN A 234 -29.82 7.80 21.32
N VAL A 235 -30.57 6.77 21.70
CA VAL A 235 -31.92 6.49 21.19
C VAL A 235 -32.87 7.69 21.40
N GLY A 236 -32.67 8.46 22.47
CA GLY A 236 -33.42 9.70 22.74
C GLY A 236 -33.30 10.77 21.65
N GLN A 237 -32.23 10.76 20.84
CA GLN A 237 -32.13 11.64 19.66
C GLN A 237 -33.17 11.28 18.59
N MET A 238 -33.39 9.97 18.38
CA MET A 238 -34.41 9.49 17.46
C MET A 238 -35.80 9.77 18.02
N GLU A 239 -36.03 9.50 19.31
CA GLU A 239 -37.31 9.76 19.97
C GLU A 239 -37.68 11.25 19.90
N ALA A 240 -36.74 12.15 20.24
CA ALA A 240 -36.97 13.60 20.16
C ALA A 240 -37.26 14.08 18.73
N ALA A 241 -36.53 13.59 17.73
CA ALA A 241 -36.77 13.94 16.32
C ALA A 241 -38.17 13.49 15.87
N ARG A 242 -38.58 12.27 16.25
CA ARG A 242 -39.91 11.71 15.94
C ARG A 242 -41.02 12.47 16.68
N SER A 243 -40.79 12.91 17.93
CA SER A 243 -41.73 13.74 18.71
C SER A 243 -41.93 15.13 18.11
N LEU A 244 -40.94 15.67 17.39
CA LEU A 244 -41.04 16.92 16.64
C LEU A 244 -41.71 16.75 15.26
N GLY A 245 -42.26 15.56 14.96
CA GLY A 245 -43.00 15.29 13.73
C GLY A 245 -42.15 14.88 12.53
N MET A 246 -40.83 14.71 12.70
CA MET A 246 -39.95 14.31 11.59
C MET A 246 -40.22 12.86 11.17
N SER A 247 -40.22 12.57 9.86
CA SER A 247 -40.23 11.19 9.35
C SER A 247 -38.96 10.42 9.75
N TYR A 248 -38.93 9.08 9.65
CA TYR A 248 -37.71 8.30 9.92
C TYR A 248 -36.55 8.72 9.01
N ALA A 249 -36.84 8.93 7.72
CA ALA A 249 -35.85 9.39 6.74
C ALA A 249 -35.30 10.78 7.09
N GLU A 250 -36.16 11.71 7.52
CA GLU A 250 -35.71 13.03 7.95
C GLU A 250 -34.92 12.99 9.25
N SER A 251 -35.37 12.20 10.23
CA SER A 251 -34.67 12.01 11.51
C SER A 251 -33.27 11.43 11.26
N MET A 252 -33.18 10.43 10.40
CA MET A 252 -31.91 9.82 9.99
C MET A 252 -31.00 10.83 9.29
N ARG A 253 -31.51 11.55 8.29
CA ARG A 253 -30.69 12.48 7.48
C ARG A 253 -30.25 13.73 8.24
N LYS A 254 -31.13 14.32 9.05
CA LYS A 254 -30.89 15.64 9.68
C LYS A 254 -30.33 15.56 11.10
N VAL A 255 -30.60 14.48 11.84
CA VAL A 255 -30.22 14.35 13.26
C VAL A 255 -29.18 13.25 13.47
N ILE A 256 -29.49 12.01 13.06
CA ILE A 256 -28.67 10.85 13.42
C ILE A 256 -27.40 10.75 12.57
N MET A 257 -27.51 10.80 11.24
CA MET A 257 -26.36 10.62 10.34
C MET A 257 -25.24 11.65 10.55
N PRO A 258 -25.51 12.96 10.70
CA PRO A 258 -24.45 13.92 10.96
C PRO A 258 -23.64 13.60 12.22
N GLN A 259 -24.31 13.12 13.28
CA GLN A 259 -23.65 12.70 14.53
C GLN A 259 -22.90 11.38 14.36
N ALA A 260 -23.51 10.41 13.67
CA ALA A 260 -22.91 9.10 13.41
C ALA A 260 -21.64 9.24 12.55
N LEU A 261 -21.65 10.10 11.52
CA LEU A 261 -20.50 10.35 10.65
C LEU A 261 -19.26 10.82 11.44
N LYS A 262 -19.43 11.70 12.43
CA LYS A 262 -18.33 12.13 13.31
C LYS A 262 -17.68 10.97 14.08
N ARG A 263 -18.45 9.91 14.37
CA ARG A 263 -17.96 8.71 15.07
C ARG A 263 -17.44 7.63 14.12
N ILE A 264 -17.97 7.58 12.89
CA ILE A 264 -17.57 6.63 11.84
C ILE A 264 -16.20 7.00 11.26
N LEU A 265 -15.95 8.29 11.00
CA LEU A 265 -14.74 8.75 10.31
C LEU A 265 -13.42 8.30 10.97
N PRO A 266 -13.23 8.42 12.31
CA PRO A 266 -12.01 7.95 12.95
C PRO A 266 -11.79 6.44 12.79
N ALA A 267 -12.87 5.66 12.91
CA ALA A 267 -12.82 4.21 12.76
C ALA A 267 -12.50 3.78 11.32
N LEU A 268 -13.06 4.47 10.30
CA LEU A 268 -12.71 4.23 8.89
C LEU A 268 -11.24 4.54 8.61
N ALA A 269 -10.70 5.60 9.20
CA ALA A 269 -9.30 5.94 9.02
C ALA A 269 -8.37 4.90 9.68
N GLY A 270 -8.76 4.38 10.84
CA GLY A 270 -8.11 3.21 11.45
C GLY A 270 -8.17 1.97 10.55
N GLN A 271 -9.31 1.73 9.89
CA GLN A 271 -9.47 0.64 8.92
C GLN A 271 -8.56 0.82 7.71
N PHE A 272 -8.39 2.05 7.20
CA PHE A 272 -7.47 2.33 6.10
C PHE A 272 -6.00 2.05 6.47
N ILE A 273 -5.57 2.43 7.68
CA ILE A 273 -4.21 2.12 8.18
C ILE A 273 -4.02 0.61 8.32
N SER A 274 -5.03 -0.12 8.79
CA SER A 274 -4.99 -1.58 8.85
C SER A 274 -4.90 -2.20 7.46
N LEU A 275 -5.65 -1.68 6.48
CA LEU A 275 -5.63 -2.17 5.11
C LEU A 275 -4.27 -2.04 4.42
N ILE A 276 -3.49 -1.01 4.76
CA ILE A 276 -2.09 -0.88 4.30
C ILE A 276 -1.25 -2.05 4.78
N LYS A 277 -1.40 -2.46 6.04
CA LYS A 277 -0.70 -3.63 6.58
C LYS A 277 -1.22 -4.92 5.98
N ASP A 278 -2.55 -5.05 5.85
CA ASP A 278 -3.19 -6.24 5.26
C ASP A 278 -2.77 -6.47 3.81
N SER A 279 -2.44 -5.40 3.07
CA SER A 279 -1.91 -5.51 1.70
C SER A 279 -0.60 -6.29 1.60
N SER A 280 0.16 -6.44 2.70
CA SER A 280 1.36 -7.30 2.76
C SER A 280 1.09 -8.75 2.38
N LEU A 281 -0.16 -9.21 2.55
CA LEU A 281 -0.57 -10.57 2.19
C LEU A 281 -0.68 -10.74 0.67
N LEU A 282 -0.79 -9.67 -0.11
CA LEU A 282 -0.89 -9.76 -1.57
C LEU A 282 0.36 -10.37 -2.23
N GLY A 283 1.51 -10.37 -1.54
CA GLY A 283 2.72 -11.01 -2.04
C GLY A 283 2.59 -12.52 -2.30
N VAL A 284 1.61 -13.19 -1.67
CA VAL A 284 1.35 -14.62 -1.93
C VAL A 284 0.69 -14.88 -3.30
N ILE A 285 0.02 -13.88 -3.87
CA ILE A 285 -0.59 -13.93 -5.21
C ILE A 285 0.27 -13.18 -6.25
N ALA A 286 1.58 -13.09 -5.98
CA ALA A 286 2.60 -12.50 -6.84
C ALA A 286 2.44 -11.00 -7.14
N ILE A 287 1.64 -10.26 -6.37
CA ILE A 287 1.63 -8.79 -6.45
C ILE A 287 2.89 -8.27 -5.76
N ARG A 288 3.71 -7.51 -6.51
CA ARG A 288 5.00 -6.97 -6.05
C ARG A 288 4.83 -5.72 -5.20
N GLU A 289 4.16 -5.87 -4.07
CA GLU A 289 4.10 -4.87 -3.01
C GLU A 289 5.36 -4.93 -2.10
N LEU A 290 5.43 -4.05 -1.09
CA LEU A 290 6.61 -3.89 -0.23
C LEU A 290 7.11 -5.22 0.39
N THR A 291 6.23 -6.06 0.90
CA THR A 291 6.60 -7.35 1.53
C THR A 291 7.14 -8.34 0.51
N LYS A 292 6.52 -8.43 -0.67
CA LYS A 292 6.97 -9.28 -1.77
C LYS A 292 8.34 -8.86 -2.29
N ILE A 293 8.54 -7.57 -2.52
CA ILE A 293 9.83 -7.03 -2.94
C ILE A 293 10.90 -7.31 -1.89
N THR A 294 10.57 -7.13 -0.61
CA THR A 294 11.48 -7.47 0.49
C THR A 294 11.92 -8.92 0.42
N ARG A 295 10.96 -9.85 0.24
CA ARG A 295 11.26 -11.28 0.12
C ARG A 295 12.12 -11.61 -1.10
N GLU A 296 11.85 -11.00 -2.25
CA GLU A 296 12.63 -11.17 -3.47
C GLU A 296 14.07 -10.69 -3.29
N VAL A 297 14.26 -9.48 -2.75
CA VAL A 297 15.58 -8.89 -2.53
C VAL A 297 16.35 -9.67 -1.46
N ALA A 298 15.70 -10.05 -0.36
CA ALA A 298 16.33 -10.83 0.71
C ALA A 298 16.82 -12.20 0.19
N SER A 299 16.00 -12.88 -0.62
CA SER A 299 16.38 -14.15 -1.23
C SER A 299 17.51 -14.02 -2.24
N ALA A 300 17.55 -12.93 -3.02
CA ALA A 300 18.58 -12.72 -4.04
C ALA A 300 19.91 -12.23 -3.46
N SER A 301 19.87 -11.40 -2.42
CA SER A 301 21.07 -10.80 -1.81
C SER A 301 21.61 -11.55 -0.59
N LEU A 302 20.83 -12.51 -0.07
CA LEU A 302 21.06 -13.20 1.21
C LEU A 302 21.12 -12.25 2.43
N MET A 303 20.57 -11.04 2.28
CA MET A 303 20.51 -10.00 3.32
C MET A 303 19.21 -10.06 4.12
N ASN A 304 18.91 -11.22 4.72
CA ASN A 304 17.60 -11.44 5.35
C ASN A 304 17.31 -10.46 6.48
N TYR A 305 18.26 -10.22 7.38
CA TYR A 305 18.02 -9.36 8.55
C TYR A 305 17.78 -7.90 8.15
N GLU A 306 18.64 -7.32 7.31
CA GLU A 306 18.53 -5.93 6.87
C GLU A 306 17.24 -5.69 6.09
N MET A 307 16.89 -6.60 5.18
CA MET A 307 15.71 -6.43 4.34
C MET A 307 14.42 -6.51 5.15
N TRP A 308 14.29 -7.46 6.08
CA TRP A 308 13.10 -7.56 6.92
C TRP A 308 13.00 -6.44 7.96
N LEU A 309 14.12 -6.00 8.55
CA LEU A 309 14.14 -4.82 9.43
C LEU A 309 13.78 -3.54 8.68
N LEU A 310 14.31 -3.36 7.46
CA LEU A 310 13.96 -2.25 6.59
C LEU A 310 12.48 -2.27 6.22
N CYS A 311 11.94 -3.43 5.85
CA CYS A 311 10.52 -3.59 5.54
C CYS A 311 9.63 -3.19 6.72
N ALA A 312 9.95 -3.67 7.93
CA ALA A 312 9.23 -3.30 9.15
C ALA A 312 9.31 -1.79 9.42
N LEU A 313 10.50 -1.19 9.26
CA LEU A 313 10.69 0.26 9.41
C LEU A 313 9.88 1.04 8.37
N LEU A 314 9.85 0.59 7.12
CA LEU A 314 9.10 1.25 6.05
C LEU A 314 7.59 1.18 6.28
N TYR A 315 7.05 0.04 6.69
CA TYR A 315 5.64 -0.05 7.10
C TYR A 315 5.35 0.83 8.32
N LEU A 316 6.25 0.90 9.30
CA LEU A 316 6.10 1.75 10.47
C LEU A 316 6.06 3.23 10.06
N VAL A 317 7.02 3.70 9.25
CA VAL A 317 7.06 5.07 8.75
C VAL A 317 5.79 5.39 7.96
N LEU A 318 5.36 4.48 7.06
CA LEU A 318 4.16 4.64 6.26
C LEU A 318 2.90 4.78 7.12
N THR A 319 2.68 3.84 8.05
CA THR A 319 1.49 3.81 8.90
C THR A 319 1.49 4.91 9.96
N PHE A 320 2.66 5.25 10.53
CA PHE A 320 2.81 6.34 11.48
C PHE A 320 2.52 7.69 10.81
N THR A 321 3.10 7.95 9.64
CA THR A 321 2.87 9.20 8.90
C THR A 321 1.39 9.37 8.56
N LEU A 322 0.75 8.29 8.11
CA LEU A 322 -0.68 8.31 7.82
C LEU A 322 -1.53 8.49 9.09
N SER A 323 -1.16 7.86 10.21
CA SER A 323 -1.85 8.03 11.49
C SER A 323 -1.81 9.48 11.98
N VAL A 324 -0.63 10.11 11.93
CA VAL A 324 -0.47 11.53 12.29
C VAL A 324 -1.30 12.43 11.37
N PHE A 325 -1.26 12.17 10.06
CA PHE A 325 -2.06 12.91 9.08
C PHE A 325 -3.57 12.80 9.37
N VAL A 326 -4.06 11.58 9.58
CA VAL A 326 -5.45 11.29 9.93
C VAL A 326 -5.87 11.99 11.22
N GLN A 327 -5.08 11.90 12.28
CA GLN A 327 -5.38 12.56 13.55
C GLN A 327 -5.45 14.09 13.41
N SER A 328 -4.60 14.67 12.55
CA SER A 328 -4.65 16.10 12.25
C SER A 328 -5.95 16.50 11.54
N LEU A 329 -6.42 15.68 10.60
CA LEU A 329 -7.71 15.88 9.94
C LEU A 329 -8.89 15.71 10.90
N GLU A 330 -8.85 14.70 11.77
CA GLU A 330 -9.89 14.43 12.77
C GLU A 330 -10.07 15.62 13.73
N ARG A 331 -8.97 16.19 14.25
CA ARG A 331 -9.01 17.36 15.14
C ARG A 331 -9.64 18.60 14.50
N LYS A 332 -9.63 18.72 13.18
CA LYS A 332 -10.24 19.84 12.44
C LYS A 332 -11.71 19.59 12.08
N ALA A 333 -12.12 18.32 11.98
CA ALA A 333 -13.44 17.93 11.50
C ALA A 333 -14.47 17.66 12.61
N VAL A 334 -14.02 17.32 13.82
CA VAL A 334 -14.87 17.00 14.98
C VAL A 334 -15.23 18.26 15.76
#